data_AF-A0A5B7JB29-F1
#
_entry.id   AF-A0A5B7JB29-F1
#
_cell.length_a   1.000
_cell.length_b   1.000
_cell.length_c   1.000
_cell.angle_alpha   90.00
_cell.angle_beta   90.00
_cell.angle_gamma   90.00
#
_symmetry.space_group_name_H-M   'P 1'
#
loop_
_entity.id
_entity.type
_entity.pdbx_description
1 polymer ?
#
loop_
_entity_poly.entity_id
_entity_poly.type
_entity_poly.pdbx_seq_one_letter_code
_entity_poly.pdbx_strand_id
1 'polypeptide(L)' 'MTESKHTPSSENQRYVETPVGLRKLTEDIMDKDFSGFREVKDSMRRLVNVERELRHMKEVMTD' A
#
# COMPACT_ATOMS: atom_id res chain seq x y z
N MET A 1 -21.32 3.64 -11.90
CA MET A 1 -19.90 3.29 -11.75
C MET A 1 -19.86 2.03 -10.89
N THR A 2 -19.82 0.87 -11.51
CA THR A 2 -19.91 -0.42 -10.80
C THR A 2 -18.49 -0.85 -10.47
N GLU A 3 -18.14 -0.90 -9.19
CA GLU A 3 -16.88 -1.48 -8.73
C GLU A 3 -16.84 -2.96 -9.16
N SER A 4 -15.92 -3.27 -10.06
CA SER A 4 -15.63 -4.65 -10.44
C SER A 4 -14.93 -5.34 -9.28
N LYS A 5 -15.55 -6.37 -8.70
CA LYS A 5 -14.88 -7.27 -7.76
C LYS A 5 -13.74 -7.93 -8.52
N HIS A 6 -12.50 -7.70 -8.09
CA HIS A 6 -11.33 -8.35 -8.64
C HIS A 6 -11.42 -9.86 -8.38
N THR A 7 -12.02 -10.58 -9.30
CA THR A 7 -11.81 -12.02 -9.41
C THR A 7 -10.35 -12.21 -9.80
N PRO A 8 -9.54 -12.97 -9.05
CA PRO A 8 -8.21 -13.31 -9.52
C PRO A 8 -8.36 -14.03 -10.86
N SER A 9 -7.70 -13.52 -11.89
CA SER A 9 -7.60 -14.20 -13.19
C SER A 9 -7.09 -15.62 -12.95
N SER A 10 -7.71 -16.63 -13.57
CA SER A 10 -7.29 -18.05 -13.46
C SER A 10 -5.85 -18.31 -13.93
N GLU A 11 -5.27 -17.35 -14.65
CA GLU A 11 -3.87 -17.35 -15.06
C GLU A 11 -2.93 -17.04 -13.89
N ASN A 12 -3.35 -16.18 -12.95
CA ASN A 12 -2.59 -15.84 -11.74
C ASN A 12 -2.58 -16.96 -10.70
N GLN A 13 -3.64 -17.79 -10.67
CA GLN A 13 -3.68 -18.98 -9.83
C GLN A 13 -2.64 -20.02 -10.25
N ARG A 14 -2.45 -20.22 -11.57
CA ARG A 14 -1.44 -21.14 -12.09
C ARG A 14 0.00 -20.71 -11.78
N TYR A 15 0.24 -19.41 -11.59
CA TYR A 15 1.54 -18.91 -11.13
C TYR A 15 1.83 -19.29 -9.67
N VAL A 16 0.85 -19.32 -8.77
CA VAL A 16 1.11 -19.70 -7.36
C VAL A 16 1.14 -21.20 -7.09
N GLU A 17 0.65 -22.02 -8.02
CA GLU A 17 0.54 -23.48 -7.85
C GLU A 17 1.81 -24.25 -8.22
N THR A 18 2.72 -23.66 -9.01
CA THR A 18 3.94 -24.33 -9.46
C THR A 18 5.19 -23.61 -8.96
N PRO A 19 6.28 -24.33 -8.63
CA PRO A 19 7.55 -23.69 -8.24
C PRO A 19 8.09 -22.71 -9.27
N VAL A 20 7.87 -22.99 -10.57
CA VAL A 20 8.25 -22.12 -11.68
C VAL A 20 7.38 -20.86 -11.72
N GLY A 21 6.08 -21.02 -11.51
CA GLY A 21 5.16 -19.89 -11.44
C GLY A 21 5.46 -18.96 -10.26
N LEU A 22 5.88 -19.51 -9.10
CA LEU A 22 6.24 -18.71 -7.93
C LEU A 22 7.49 -17.87 -8.17
N ARG A 23 8.47 -18.41 -8.92
CA ARG A 23 9.65 -17.66 -9.33
C ARG A 23 9.28 -16.52 -10.27
N LYS A 24 8.45 -16.80 -11.28
CA LYS A 24 7.97 -15.77 -12.21
C LYS A 24 7.13 -14.70 -11.52
N LEU A 25 6.28 -15.08 -10.57
CA LEU A 25 5.54 -14.12 -9.74
C LEU A 25 6.47 -13.24 -8.90
N THR A 26 7.56 -13.80 -8.38
CA THR A 26 8.56 -13.04 -7.62
C THR A 26 9.27 -12.02 -8.53
N GLU A 27 9.66 -12.43 -9.74
CA GLU A 27 10.25 -11.55 -10.75
C GLU A 27 9.26 -10.45 -11.17
N ASP A 28 8.01 -10.80 -11.49
CA ASP A 28 6.96 -9.85 -11.88
C ASP A 28 6.65 -8.84 -10.76
N ILE A 29 6.67 -9.26 -9.48
CA ILE A 29 6.51 -8.37 -8.33
C ILE A 29 7.74 -7.48 -8.17
N MET A 30 8.95 -8.01 -8.33
CA MET A 30 10.18 -7.24 -8.17
C MET A 30 10.38 -6.19 -9.28
N ASP A 31 9.94 -6.47 -10.51
CA ASP A 31 9.98 -5.52 -11.64
C ASP A 31 8.91 -4.43 -11.55
N LYS A 32 7.91 -4.58 -10.67
CA LYS A 32 6.92 -3.52 -10.43
C LYS A 32 7.51 -2.43 -9.56
N ASP A 33 7.50 -1.21 -10.08
CA ASP A 33 7.82 -0.05 -9.28
C ASP A 33 6.68 0.26 -8.28
N PHE A 34 6.94 -0.02 -7.00
CA PHE A 34 6.07 0.32 -5.87
C PHE A 34 6.44 1.66 -5.22
N SER A 35 7.25 2.50 -5.87
CA SER A 35 7.69 3.81 -5.37
C SER A 35 6.54 4.67 -4.82
N GLY A 36 5.41 4.71 -5.52
CA GLY A 36 4.22 5.47 -5.11
C GLY A 36 3.61 4.99 -3.78
N PHE A 37 3.71 3.70 -3.44
CA PHE A 37 3.19 3.20 -2.17
C PHE A 37 4.05 3.65 -0.98
N ARG A 38 5.37 3.71 -1.16
CA ARG A 38 6.29 4.21 -0.15
C ARG A 38 6.07 5.70 0.12
N GLU A 39 5.86 6.50 -0.93
CA GLU A 39 5.57 7.93 -0.81
C GLU A 39 4.23 8.20 -0.11
N VAL A 40 3.18 7.44 -0.43
CA VAL A 40 1.87 7.55 0.25
C VAL A 40 1.99 7.21 1.73
N LYS A 41 2.72 6.14 2.08
CA LYS A 41 2.98 5.76 3.47
C LYS A 41 3.72 6.86 4.24
N ASP A 42 4.78 7.43 3.64
CA ASP A 42 5.54 8.51 4.27
C ASP A 42 4.71 9.79 4.41
N SER A 43 3.85 10.08 3.43
CA SER A 43 2.91 11.21 3.47
C SER A 43 1.87 11.06 4.59
N MET A 44 1.26 9.88 4.75
CA MET A 44 0.34 9.59 5.84
C MET A 44 1.01 9.73 7.21
N ARG A 45 2.24 9.23 7.35
CA ARG A 45 3.01 9.37 8.60
C ARG A 45 3.25 10.84 8.94
N ARG A 46 3.57 11.69 7.96
CA ARG A 46 3.72 13.14 8.17
C ARG A 46 2.40 13.78 8.60
N LEU A 47 1.28 13.41 7.98
CA LEU A 47 -0.02 13.95 8.32
C LEU A 47 -0.43 13.64 9.77
N VAL A 48 -0.23 12.41 10.22
CA VAL A 48 -0.50 12.00 11.61
C VAL A 48 0.35 12.79 12.61
N ASN A 49 1.61 13.07 12.27
CA ASN A 49 2.47 13.88 13.13
C ASN A 49 1.98 15.33 13.25
N VAL A 50 1.58 15.96 12.14
CA VAL A 50 1.03 17.32 12.14
C VAL A 50 -0.27 17.38 12.95
N GLU A 51 -1.16 16.40 12.79
CA GLU A 51 -2.43 16.33 13.54
C GLU A 51 -2.18 16.23 15.06
N ARG A 52 -1.20 15.41 15.46
CA ARG A 52 -0.79 15.29 16.86
C ARG A 52 -0.25 16.61 17.42
N GLU A 53 0.58 17.32 16.67
CA GLU A 53 1.17 18.60 17.08
C GLU A 53 0.09 19.68 17.23
N LEU A 54 -0.84 19.76 16.27
CA LEU A 54 -1.98 20.68 16.35
C LEU A 54 -2.87 20.41 17.57
N ARG A 55 -3.10 19.13 17.89
CA ARG A 55 -3.84 18.74 19.09
C ARG A 55 -3.12 19.19 20.36
N HIS A 56 -1.82 18.99 20.43
CA HIS A 56 -1.02 19.39 21.58
C HIS A 56 -1.01 20.92 21.76
N MET A 57 -0.82 21.68 20.67
CA MET A 57 -0.89 23.14 20.72
C MET A 57 -2.26 23.62 21.20
N LYS A 58 -3.34 23.00 20.71
CA LYS A 58 -4.69 23.32 21.16
C LYS A 58 -4.85 23.08 22.67
N GLU A 59 -4.42 21.93 23.18
CA GLU A 59 -4.46 21.64 24.63
C GLU A 59 -3.70 22.70 25.43
N VAL A 60 -2.45 23.01 25.04
CA VAL A 60 -1.62 24.00 25.73
C VAL A 60 -2.21 25.42 25.68
N MET A 61 -2.90 25.80 24.60
CA MET A 61 -3.51 27.12 24.46
C MET A 61 -4.88 27.25 25.17
N THR A 62 -5.49 26.13 25.57
CA THR A 62 -6.81 26.11 26.20
C THR A 62 -6.73 25.90 27.72
N ASP A 63 -5.52 25.71 28.27
CA ASP A 63 -5.18 25.73 29.71
C ASP A 63 -4.77 27.16 30.16
#